data_AF-Q84X48-F1
#
_entry.id   AF-Q84X48-F1
#
_cell.length_a   1.000
_cell.length_b   1.000
_cell.length_c   1.000
_cell.angle_alpha   90.00
_cell.angle_beta   90.00
_cell.angle_gamma   90.00
#
_symmetry.space_group_name_H-M   'P 1'
#
loop_
_entity.id
_entity.type
_entity.pdbx_description
1 polymer ?
#
loop_
_entity_poly.entity_id
_entity_poly.type
_entity_poly.pdbx_seq_one_letter_code
_entity_poly.pdbx_strand_id
1 'polypeptide(L)'
;MHPICAMKPIPFLIDPPKKHIHPLTFFPRQTSLTCNVCGLLRKIYPTYVCFRCNFVTHNDCMNSPHIIKISRHRHRISFTFSLTSREWFCGVCRLSINVDYGAYTCDTCSDYVVHSICALGKDVWDGKELEGIPEIIDITENDGPFEVISEGVILYFHHNHHLRLEVSNVYDENMLCQACAIPIYEGWRYATFSSLM
;
A
#
# COMPACT_ATOMS: atom_id res chain seq x y z
N MET A 1 -10.48 -24.10 -13.43
CA MET A 1 -9.07 -24.42 -13.12
C MET A 1 -8.55 -25.30 -14.25
N HIS A 2 -7.45 -24.95 -14.93
CA HIS A 2 -6.93 -25.78 -16.03
C HIS A 2 -6.42 -27.13 -15.49
N PRO A 3 -6.58 -28.25 -16.20
CA PRO A 3 -6.08 -29.56 -15.77
C PRO A 3 -4.58 -29.56 -15.44
N ILE A 4 -3.80 -28.82 -16.22
CA ILE A 4 -2.36 -28.61 -16.01
C ILE A 4 -2.08 -27.89 -14.68
N CYS A 5 -2.92 -26.93 -14.30
CA CYS A 5 -2.81 -26.24 -13.00
C CYS A 5 -3.17 -27.16 -11.83
N ALA A 6 -4.13 -28.07 -12.01
CA ALA A 6 -4.56 -29.01 -10.98
C ALA A 6 -3.52 -30.12 -10.71
N MET A 7 -2.71 -30.46 -11.72
CA MET A 7 -1.66 -31.48 -11.61
C MET A 7 -0.32 -30.94 -11.11
N LYS A 8 -0.15 -29.62 -10.99
CA LYS A 8 1.09 -29.05 -10.49
C LYS A 8 1.22 -29.35 -8.98
N PRO A 9 2.18 -30.17 -8.55
CA PRO A 9 2.30 -30.50 -7.14
C PRO A 9 2.65 -29.24 -6.35
N ILE A 10 2.01 -29.05 -5.21
CA ILE A 10 2.44 -28.05 -4.23
C ILE A 10 3.76 -28.56 -3.64
N PRO A 11 4.88 -27.85 -3.79
CA PRO A 11 6.15 -28.30 -3.25
C PRO A 11 6.06 -28.46 -1.73
N PHE A 12 6.43 -29.63 -1.21
CA PHE A 12 6.43 -29.87 0.23
C PHE A 12 7.54 -29.09 0.95
N LEU A 13 8.69 -28.94 0.30
CA LEU A 13 9.84 -28.19 0.78
C LEU A 13 10.20 -27.17 -0.30
N ILE A 14 10.46 -25.95 0.11
CA ILE A 14 10.94 -24.88 -0.76
C ILE A 14 12.27 -24.36 -0.25
N ASP A 15 13.15 -24.02 -1.19
CA ASP A 15 14.43 -23.36 -0.91
C ASP A 15 14.21 -22.04 -0.14
N PRO A 16 15.24 -21.55 0.57
CA PRO A 16 15.14 -20.32 1.34
C PRO A 16 14.61 -19.16 0.50
N PRO A 17 13.52 -18.50 0.91
CA PRO A 17 13.00 -17.36 0.16
C PRO A 17 13.79 -16.09 0.45
N LYS A 18 13.56 -15.06 -0.38
CA LYS A 18 14.18 -13.73 -0.18
C LYS A 18 14.02 -13.18 1.24
N LYS A 19 12.87 -13.42 1.87
CA LYS A 19 12.52 -12.88 3.19
C LYS A 19 12.92 -13.78 4.36
N HIS A 20 13.51 -14.96 4.12
CA HIS A 20 13.87 -15.88 5.19
C HIS A 20 15.02 -16.84 4.80
N ILE A 21 15.99 -17.02 5.70
CA ILE A 21 17.26 -17.72 5.38
C ILE A 21 17.21 -19.24 5.48
N HIS A 22 16.10 -19.83 5.90
CA HIS A 22 15.93 -21.28 6.00
C HIS A 22 14.91 -21.82 5.00
N PRO A 23 15.05 -23.08 4.56
CA PRO A 23 14.01 -23.75 3.81
C PRO A 23 12.68 -23.75 4.57
N LEU A 24 11.58 -23.66 3.83
CA LEU A 24 10.24 -23.68 4.42
C LEU A 24 9.51 -24.96 4.04
N THR A 25 8.74 -25.50 4.99
CA THR A 25 7.91 -26.69 4.80
C THR A 25 6.46 -26.30 4.60
N PHE A 26 5.78 -26.92 3.65
CA PHE A 26 4.36 -26.71 3.42
C PHE A 26 3.56 -27.15 4.65
N PHE A 27 2.66 -26.28 5.10
CA PHE A 27 1.79 -26.54 6.23
C PHE A 27 0.32 -26.66 5.77
N PRO A 28 -0.23 -27.89 5.70
CA PRO A 28 -1.55 -28.13 5.11
C PRO A 28 -2.72 -27.56 5.94
N ARG A 29 -2.52 -27.32 7.25
CA ARG A 29 -3.56 -26.73 8.12
C ARG A 29 -3.59 -25.21 8.01
N GLN A 30 -4.22 -24.72 6.94
CA GLN A 30 -4.29 -23.30 6.55
C GLN A 30 -5.05 -22.36 7.53
N THR A 31 -5.66 -22.88 8.60
CA THR A 31 -6.59 -22.14 9.47
C THR A 31 -6.03 -21.66 10.81
N SER A 32 -4.72 -21.80 11.05
CA SER A 32 -4.18 -21.63 12.43
C SER A 32 -2.99 -20.69 12.58
N LEU A 33 -2.37 -20.25 11.49
CA LEU A 33 -1.10 -19.54 11.57
C LEU A 33 -1.16 -18.20 10.84
N THR A 34 -0.91 -17.10 11.57
CA THR A 34 -0.83 -15.76 11.01
C THR A 34 0.45 -15.62 10.22
N CYS A 35 0.36 -15.08 9.00
CA CYS A 35 1.53 -14.85 8.15
C CYS A 35 2.38 -13.71 8.73
N ASN A 36 3.68 -13.97 8.96
CA ASN A 36 4.61 -12.97 9.47
C ASN A 36 4.79 -11.78 8.51
N VAL A 37 4.59 -11.99 7.20
CA VAL A 37 4.77 -10.94 6.19
C VAL A 37 3.57 -10.00 6.11
N CYS A 38 2.34 -10.52 6.07
CA CYS A 38 1.15 -9.68 5.86
C CYS A 38 0.26 -9.49 7.10
N GLY A 39 0.54 -10.19 8.20
CA GLY A 39 -0.23 -10.11 9.44
C GLY A 39 -1.63 -10.71 9.37
N LEU A 40 -1.97 -11.46 8.31
CA LEU A 40 -3.31 -11.99 8.09
C LEU A 40 -3.38 -13.53 8.17
N LEU A 41 -4.55 -14.02 8.55
CA LEU A 41 -4.96 -15.41 8.42
C LEU A 41 -5.70 -15.61 7.09
N ARG A 42 -5.10 -16.34 6.14
CA ARG A 42 -5.69 -16.56 4.81
C ARG A 42 -5.88 -18.06 4.53
N LYS A 43 -7.11 -18.53 4.78
CA LYS A 43 -7.50 -19.95 4.75
C LYS A 43 -7.43 -20.65 3.39
N ILE A 44 -7.24 -19.92 2.30
CA ILE A 44 -7.27 -20.45 0.92
C ILE A 44 -5.85 -20.44 0.31
N TYR A 45 -4.89 -19.78 0.97
CA TYR A 45 -3.55 -19.58 0.44
C TYR A 45 -2.59 -20.61 1.04
N PRO A 46 -1.83 -21.34 0.20
CA PRO A 46 -0.79 -22.26 0.68
C PRO A 46 0.14 -21.55 1.66
N THR A 47 0.33 -22.16 2.83
CA THR A 47 1.14 -21.60 3.92
C THR A 47 2.38 -22.45 4.10
N TYR A 48 3.51 -21.80 4.33
CA TYR A 48 4.81 -22.42 4.54
C TYR A 48 5.37 -21.98 5.88
N VAL A 49 6.08 -22.89 6.54
CA VAL A 49 6.61 -22.68 7.88
C VAL A 49 8.08 -23.02 7.97
N CYS A 50 8.83 -22.20 8.70
CA CYS A 50 10.14 -22.56 9.23
C CYS A 50 9.97 -22.90 10.72
N PHE A 51 10.05 -24.18 11.06
CA PHE A 51 9.97 -24.61 12.47
C PHE A 51 11.12 -24.07 13.32
N ARG A 52 12.31 -23.87 12.73
CA ARG A 52 13.49 -23.36 13.46
C ARG A 52 13.31 -21.93 13.96
N CYS A 53 12.62 -21.11 13.17
CA CYS A 53 12.46 -19.68 13.45
C CYS A 53 11.02 -19.32 13.85
N ASN A 54 10.13 -20.30 13.93
CA ASN A 54 8.68 -20.07 14.06
C ASN A 54 8.14 -19.06 13.02
N PHE A 55 8.68 -19.11 11.80
CA PHE A 55 8.32 -18.20 10.73
C PHE A 55 7.22 -18.82 9.85
N VAL A 56 6.17 -18.06 9.56
CA VAL A 56 5.00 -18.47 8.80
C VAL A 56 4.82 -17.47 7.66
N THR A 57 4.65 -17.97 6.43
CA THR A 57 4.33 -17.10 5.30
C THR A 57 3.34 -17.77 4.35
N HIS A 58 2.46 -16.97 3.75
CA HIS A 58 1.75 -17.43 2.56
C HIS A 58 2.73 -17.54 1.39
N ASN A 59 2.41 -18.41 0.44
CA ASN A 59 3.22 -18.64 -0.76
C ASN A 59 3.45 -17.36 -1.59
N ASP A 60 2.43 -16.51 -1.71
CA ASP A 60 2.51 -15.23 -2.41
C ASP A 60 3.26 -14.18 -1.59
N CYS A 61 3.02 -14.12 -0.29
CA CYS A 61 3.71 -13.21 0.61
C CYS A 61 5.23 -13.46 0.67
N MET A 62 5.66 -14.70 0.49
CA MET A 62 7.07 -15.09 0.46
C MET A 62 7.86 -14.36 -0.63
N ASN A 63 7.20 -14.06 -1.75
CA ASN A 63 7.78 -13.38 -2.90
C ASN A 63 7.47 -11.88 -2.90
N SER A 64 7.04 -11.32 -1.76
CA SER A 64 6.80 -9.88 -1.66
C SER A 64 8.06 -9.11 -2.04
N PRO A 65 7.94 -8.05 -2.83
CA PRO A 65 9.09 -7.27 -3.25
C PRO A 65 9.80 -6.62 -2.06
N HIS A 66 11.04 -6.19 -2.24
CA HIS A 66 11.77 -5.44 -1.21
C HIS A 66 11.57 -3.94 -1.33
N ILE A 67 11.69 -3.38 -2.53
CA ILE A 67 11.56 -1.94 -2.76
C ILE A 67 10.52 -1.72 -3.85
N ILE A 68 9.52 -0.90 -3.55
CA ILE A 68 8.44 -0.59 -4.50
C ILE A 68 8.11 0.89 -4.51
N LYS A 69 7.35 1.29 -5.51
CA LYS A 69 6.76 2.62 -5.63
C LYS A 69 5.25 2.46 -5.69
N ILE A 70 4.52 3.19 -4.84
CA ILE A 70 3.06 3.13 -4.79
C ILE A 70 2.46 4.47 -5.23
N SER A 71 1.24 4.43 -5.76
CA SER A 71 0.49 5.63 -6.17
C SER A 71 0.17 6.58 -5.00
N ARG A 72 0.14 6.05 -3.78
CA ARG A 72 -0.23 6.80 -2.56
C ARG A 72 0.94 7.50 -1.86
N HIS A 73 2.16 7.43 -2.41
CA HIS A 73 3.34 8.05 -1.79
C HIS A 73 4.41 8.47 -2.82
N ARG A 74 5.10 9.60 -2.57
CA ARG A 74 6.09 10.18 -3.48
C ARG A 74 7.43 9.43 -3.48
N HIS A 75 7.86 8.87 -2.38
CA HIS A 75 9.11 8.12 -2.34
C HIS A 75 8.87 6.63 -2.57
N ARG A 76 9.92 5.91 -2.91
CA ARG A 76 9.92 4.45 -2.77
C ARG A 76 9.76 4.06 -1.31
N ILE A 77 9.17 2.89 -1.11
CA ILE A 77 9.01 2.28 0.21
C ILE A 77 9.71 0.93 0.22
N SER A 78 10.35 0.62 1.33
CA SER A 78 11.13 -0.59 1.56
C SER A 78 10.41 -1.51 2.55
N PHE A 79 10.43 -2.81 2.28
CA PHE A 79 9.84 -3.81 3.17
C PHE A 79 10.73 -4.00 4.41
N THR A 80 10.11 -4.04 5.59
CA THR A 80 10.79 -4.27 6.88
C THR A 80 9.99 -5.17 7.81
N PHE A 81 10.69 -5.92 8.65
CA PHE A 81 10.13 -6.61 9.83
C PHE A 81 10.39 -5.84 11.14
N SER A 82 11.08 -4.71 11.05
CA SER A 82 11.57 -3.96 12.21
C SER A 82 10.89 -2.61 12.26
N LEU A 83 9.75 -2.56 12.95
CA LEU A 83 9.09 -1.32 13.32
C LEU A 83 9.32 -1.05 14.81
N THR A 84 9.48 0.23 15.16
CA THR A 84 9.57 0.63 16.56
C THR A 84 8.24 0.43 17.27
N SER A 85 8.29 0.11 18.57
CA SER A 85 7.11 -0.06 19.41
C SER A 85 6.48 1.31 19.72
N ARG A 86 5.73 1.82 18.75
CA ARG A 86 4.85 2.98 18.85
C ARG A 86 3.58 2.71 18.05
N GLU A 87 2.58 3.56 18.20
CA GLU A 87 1.40 3.49 17.36
C GLU A 87 1.73 3.96 15.94
N TRP A 88 1.35 3.14 14.98
CA TRP A 88 1.54 3.39 13.56
C TRP A 88 0.21 3.22 12.84
N PHE A 89 -0.04 4.08 11.85
CA PHE A 89 -1.23 4.01 11.01
C PHE A 89 -0.81 3.84 9.57
N CYS A 90 -1.49 2.94 8.86
CA CYS A 90 -1.20 2.66 7.46
C CYS A 90 -1.50 3.86 6.59
N GLY A 91 -0.52 4.31 5.79
CA GLY A 91 -0.65 5.41 4.84
C GLY A 91 -1.68 5.19 3.73
N VAL A 92 -2.19 3.97 3.56
CA VAL A 92 -3.19 3.59 2.55
C VAL A 92 -4.57 3.41 3.18
N CYS A 93 -4.75 2.44 4.09
CA CYS A 93 -6.06 2.12 4.66
C CYS A 93 -6.37 2.88 5.96
N ARG A 94 -5.40 3.61 6.53
CA ARG A 94 -5.50 4.40 7.76
C ARG A 94 -5.81 3.61 9.03
N LEU A 95 -5.78 2.28 8.97
CA LEU A 95 -5.91 1.40 10.12
C LEU A 95 -4.56 1.21 10.84
N SER A 96 -4.61 0.81 12.11
CA SER A 96 -3.44 0.55 12.94
C SER A 96 -2.56 -0.56 12.35
N ILE A 97 -1.25 -0.41 12.46
CA ILE A 97 -0.27 -1.41 12.07
C ILE A 97 0.15 -2.21 13.30
N ASN A 98 0.11 -3.54 13.19
CA ASN A 98 0.73 -4.41 14.17
C ASN A 98 2.22 -4.56 13.82
N VAL A 99 3.08 -4.12 14.74
CA VAL A 99 4.55 -4.09 14.59
C VAL A 99 5.23 -5.46 14.61
N ASP A 100 4.51 -6.51 15.02
CA ASP A 100 5.00 -7.90 15.03
C ASP A 100 5.08 -8.51 13.63
N TYR A 101 4.53 -7.82 12.62
CA TYR A 101 4.42 -8.29 11.25
C TYR A 101 5.10 -7.34 10.25
N GLY A 102 5.34 -7.86 9.05
CA GLY A 102 5.91 -7.12 7.95
C GLY A 102 5.10 -5.87 7.57
N ALA A 103 5.82 -4.82 7.20
CA ALA A 103 5.28 -3.58 6.71
C ALA A 103 6.22 -2.97 5.65
N TYR A 104 5.76 -1.93 4.97
CA TYR A 104 6.62 -1.08 4.15
C TYR A 104 6.80 0.28 4.80
N THR A 105 8.02 0.79 4.77
CA THR A 105 8.42 2.08 5.35
C THR A 105 9.05 2.97 4.28
N CYS A 106 8.95 4.28 4.47
CA CYS A 106 9.72 5.23 3.69
C CYS A 106 10.96 5.67 4.48
N ASP A 107 12.14 5.56 3.88
CA ASP A 107 13.38 6.00 4.55
C ASP A 107 13.48 7.53 4.60
N THR A 108 12.84 8.23 3.66
CA THR A 108 12.80 9.70 3.61
C THR A 108 11.71 10.30 4.51
N CYS A 109 10.57 9.63 4.67
CA CYS A 109 9.43 10.10 5.46
C CYS A 109 9.29 9.26 6.73
N SER A 110 9.82 9.78 7.84
CA SER A 110 9.97 9.08 9.13
C SER A 110 8.68 8.55 9.78
N ASP A 111 7.52 8.96 9.28
CA ASP A 111 6.19 8.62 9.78
C ASP A 111 5.33 7.85 8.76
N TYR A 112 5.86 7.53 7.58
CA TYR A 112 5.09 6.85 6.54
C TYR A 112 5.32 5.33 6.56
N VAL A 113 4.28 4.61 6.98
CA VAL A 113 4.27 3.14 7.04
C VAL A 113 3.00 2.60 6.40
N VAL A 114 3.10 1.46 5.72
CA VAL A 114 1.98 0.82 5.01
C VAL A 114 1.96 -0.67 5.32
N HIS A 115 0.78 -1.24 5.60
CA HIS A 115 0.64 -2.70 5.69
C HIS A 115 1.13 -3.37 4.40
N SER A 116 1.79 -4.53 4.51
CA SER A 116 2.30 -5.22 3.31
C SER A 116 1.22 -5.55 2.29
N ILE A 117 0.00 -5.90 2.71
CA ILE A 117 -1.09 -6.17 1.77
C ILE A 117 -1.62 -4.90 1.08
N CYS A 118 -1.64 -3.77 1.80
CA CYS A 118 -2.08 -2.49 1.23
C CYS A 118 -1.08 -1.97 0.21
N ALA A 119 0.21 -2.12 0.52
CA ALA A 119 1.31 -1.74 -0.36
C ALA A 119 1.29 -2.51 -1.69
N LEU A 120 0.82 -3.76 -1.68
CA LEU A 120 0.75 -4.65 -2.84
C LEU A 120 -0.66 -4.72 -3.48
N GLY A 121 -1.56 -3.79 -3.12
CA GLY A 121 -2.88 -3.68 -3.73
C GLY A 121 -2.78 -3.39 -5.23
N LYS A 122 -3.65 -4.00 -6.04
CA LYS A 122 -3.62 -3.87 -7.51
C LYS A 122 -3.89 -2.44 -8.00
N ASP A 123 -4.58 -1.65 -7.19
CA ASP A 123 -4.89 -0.23 -7.38
C ASP A 123 -3.84 0.70 -6.73
N VAL A 124 -2.84 0.13 -6.04
CA VAL A 124 -1.83 0.86 -5.27
C VAL A 124 -0.43 0.70 -5.87
N TRP A 125 -0.10 -0.49 -6.38
CA TRP A 125 1.23 -0.82 -6.90
C TRP A 125 1.17 -1.35 -8.34
N ASP A 126 2.14 -0.95 -9.16
CA ASP A 126 2.24 -1.28 -10.58
C ASP A 126 2.87 -2.66 -10.86
N GLY A 127 3.24 -3.42 -9.82
CA GLY A 127 3.84 -4.74 -9.94
C GLY A 127 5.36 -4.74 -10.17
N LYS A 128 6.03 -3.58 -10.10
CA LYS A 128 7.48 -3.49 -10.31
C LYS A 128 8.27 -3.52 -9.00
N GLU A 129 9.21 -4.46 -8.92
CA GLU A 129 10.30 -4.47 -7.94
C GLU A 129 11.38 -3.49 -8.37
N LEU A 130 11.87 -2.69 -7.43
CA LEU A 130 12.81 -1.59 -7.67
C LEU A 130 14.12 -1.74 -6.87
N GLU A 131 14.31 -2.87 -6.19
CA GLU A 131 15.57 -3.22 -5.52
C GLU A 131 16.73 -3.20 -6.53
N GLY A 132 17.81 -2.49 -6.18
CA GLY A 132 19.00 -2.34 -7.04
C GLY A 132 18.85 -1.33 -8.18
N ILE A 133 17.67 -0.74 -8.38
CA ILE A 133 17.45 0.34 -9.35
C ILE A 133 17.67 1.67 -8.61
N PRO A 134 18.49 2.61 -9.11
CA PRO A 134 18.59 3.94 -8.52
C PRO A 134 17.22 4.65 -8.48
N GLU A 135 16.94 5.37 -7.41
CA GLU A 135 15.79 6.27 -7.35
C GLU A 135 16.18 7.60 -8.00
N ILE A 136 15.71 7.82 -9.23
CA ILE A 136 15.80 9.14 -9.85
C ILE A 136 14.65 9.95 -9.25
N ILE A 137 14.96 10.76 -8.25
CA ILE A 137 14.02 11.76 -7.75
C ILE A 137 14.03 12.86 -8.81
N ASP A 138 13.02 12.91 -9.67
CA ASP A 138 12.82 14.08 -10.52
C ASP A 138 12.53 15.27 -9.61
N ILE A 139 13.59 16.06 -9.36
CA ILE A 139 13.54 17.31 -8.59
C ILE A 139 12.73 18.38 -9.37
N THR A 140 12.36 18.07 -10.61
CA THR A 140 11.53 18.88 -11.50
C THR A 140 10.04 18.75 -11.22
N GLU A 141 9.55 17.66 -10.60
CA GLU A 141 8.15 17.51 -10.18
C GLU A 141 7.94 18.13 -8.79
N ASN A 142 8.18 19.43 -8.65
CA ASN A 142 7.57 20.23 -7.58
C ASN A 142 6.15 20.69 -7.95
N ASP A 143 5.65 20.30 -9.13
CA ASP A 143 4.23 20.39 -9.41
C ASP A 143 3.53 19.31 -8.56
N GLY A 144 2.58 19.72 -7.73
CA GLY A 144 1.82 18.79 -6.90
C GLY A 144 1.07 17.74 -7.72
N PRO A 145 0.18 16.94 -7.11
CA PRO A 145 -0.70 16.01 -7.85
C PRO A 145 -1.73 16.74 -8.75
N PHE A 146 -1.47 17.99 -9.11
CA PHE A 146 -2.33 18.83 -9.91
C PHE A 146 -1.51 19.85 -10.67
N GLU A 147 -1.97 20.16 -11.87
CA GLU A 147 -1.48 21.30 -12.64
C GLU A 147 -2.34 22.51 -12.29
N VAL A 148 -1.71 23.64 -11.96
CA VAL A 148 -2.43 24.92 -11.78
C VAL A 148 -2.70 25.50 -13.16
N ILE A 149 -3.95 25.48 -13.59
CA ILE A 149 -4.37 26.03 -14.89
C ILE A 149 -4.46 27.56 -14.82
N SER A 150 -4.95 28.09 -13.70
CA SER A 150 -5.04 29.52 -13.39
C SER A 150 -5.28 29.73 -11.89
N GLU A 151 -5.37 30.98 -11.44
CA GLU A 151 -5.64 31.31 -10.03
C GLU A 151 -6.90 30.60 -9.51
N GLY A 152 -6.72 29.70 -8.54
CA GLY A 152 -7.80 28.90 -7.98
C GLY A 152 -8.36 27.81 -8.90
N VAL A 153 -7.74 27.49 -10.03
CA VAL A 153 -8.19 26.40 -10.94
C VAL A 153 -7.09 25.37 -11.13
N ILE A 154 -7.41 24.10 -10.88
CA ILE A 154 -6.47 22.99 -10.99
C ILE A 154 -6.99 21.88 -11.89
N LEU A 155 -6.10 21.14 -12.54
CA LEU A 155 -6.37 19.86 -13.18
C LEU A 155 -5.73 18.76 -12.33
N TYR A 156 -6.54 17.90 -11.73
CA TYR A 156 -6.06 16.81 -10.87
C TYR A 156 -5.85 15.53 -11.68
N PHE A 157 -4.74 14.82 -11.49
CA PHE A 157 -4.34 13.68 -12.34
C PHE A 157 -5.37 12.53 -12.42
N HIS A 158 -6.26 12.43 -11.44
CA HIS A 158 -7.31 11.40 -11.35
C HIS A 158 -8.66 11.81 -11.98
N HIS A 159 -8.79 13.07 -12.43
CA HIS A 159 -10.03 13.64 -12.97
C HIS A 159 -9.75 14.44 -14.23
N ASN A 160 -10.38 14.06 -15.35
CA ASN A 160 -10.20 14.76 -16.64
C ASN A 160 -11.11 16.00 -16.77
N HIS A 161 -11.18 16.81 -15.71
CA HIS A 161 -11.97 18.04 -15.65
C HIS A 161 -11.31 19.05 -14.71
N HIS A 162 -11.53 20.34 -14.97
CA HIS A 162 -10.99 21.41 -14.14
C HIS A 162 -11.77 21.51 -12.82
N LEU A 163 -11.04 21.62 -11.73
CA LEU A 163 -11.55 21.87 -10.40
C LEU A 163 -11.30 23.33 -10.04
N ARG A 164 -12.31 24.01 -9.53
CA ARG A 164 -12.21 25.41 -9.10
C ARG A 164 -12.31 25.52 -7.59
N LEU A 165 -11.46 26.35 -7.01
CA LEU A 165 -11.48 26.72 -5.61
C LEU A 165 -12.70 27.61 -5.37
N GLU A 166 -13.64 27.08 -4.61
CA GLU A 166 -14.78 27.78 -4.06
C GLU A 166 -14.45 28.16 -2.61
N VAL A 167 -14.74 29.41 -2.26
CA VAL A 167 -14.64 29.94 -0.89
C VAL A 167 -16.06 30.17 -0.39
N SER A 168 -16.52 29.32 0.53
CA SER A 168 -17.76 29.55 1.28
C SER A 168 -17.43 30.15 2.64
N ASN A 169 -18.00 31.31 2.96
CA ASN A 169 -17.90 31.89 4.30
C ASN A 169 -18.94 31.33 5.28
N VAL A 170 -19.76 30.38 4.82
CA VAL A 170 -20.79 29.72 5.62
C VAL A 170 -20.32 28.30 5.91
N TYR A 171 -20.16 28.00 7.20
CA TYR A 171 -19.91 26.64 7.67
C TYR A 171 -21.19 25.81 7.47
N ASP A 172 -21.08 24.75 6.69
CA ASP A 172 -22.13 23.75 6.51
C ASP A 172 -21.60 22.41 7.03
N GLU A 173 -22.20 21.93 8.12
CA GLU A 173 -21.85 20.66 8.76
C GLU A 173 -22.03 19.43 7.86
N ASN A 174 -22.81 19.56 6.78
CA ASN A 174 -23.00 18.51 5.78
C ASN A 174 -21.99 18.59 4.63
N MET A 175 -21.09 19.58 4.65
CA MET A 175 -20.10 19.80 3.61
C MET A 175 -18.93 18.83 3.80
N LEU A 176 -19.06 17.64 3.23
CA LEU A 176 -18.02 16.61 3.24
C LEU A 176 -17.15 16.70 1.98
N CYS A 177 -15.85 16.47 2.14
CA CYS A 177 -14.96 16.29 0.99
C CYS A 177 -15.35 15.02 0.23
N GLN A 178 -15.61 15.13 -1.08
CA GLN A 178 -15.98 13.96 -1.89
C GLN A 178 -14.87 12.92 -2.03
N ALA A 179 -13.60 13.30 -1.76
CA ALA A 179 -12.46 12.39 -1.83
C ALA A 179 -12.19 11.65 -0.52
N CYS A 180 -12.31 12.33 0.64
CA CYS A 180 -11.96 11.75 1.94
C CYS A 180 -13.14 11.61 2.92
N ALA A 181 -14.33 12.09 2.57
CA ALA A 181 -15.56 12.08 3.38
C ALA A 181 -15.44 12.79 4.76
N ILE A 182 -14.48 13.69 4.92
CA ILE A 182 -14.28 14.50 6.14
C ILE A 182 -15.02 15.86 5.99
N PRO A 183 -15.59 16.43 7.07
CA PRO A 183 -16.15 17.79 7.05
C PRO A 183 -15.14 18.86 6.64
N ILE A 184 -15.56 19.81 5.83
CA ILE A 184 -14.75 20.94 5.35
C ILE A 184 -14.96 22.12 6.32
N TYR A 185 -13.98 22.36 7.20
CA TYR A 185 -14.09 23.36 8.26
C TYR A 185 -13.78 24.81 7.82
N GLU A 186 -12.94 24.99 6.79
CA GLU A 186 -12.42 26.32 6.40
C GLU A 186 -13.09 26.90 5.15
N GLY A 187 -14.17 26.27 4.67
CA GLY A 187 -14.95 26.78 3.54
C GLY A 187 -14.24 26.77 2.18
N TRP A 188 -12.96 26.37 2.13
CA TRP A 188 -12.17 26.23 0.91
C TRP A 188 -12.35 24.82 0.34
N ARG A 189 -12.94 24.71 -0.84
CA ARG A 189 -13.09 23.42 -1.52
C ARG A 189 -12.84 23.53 -3.01
N TYR A 190 -12.36 22.45 -3.60
CA TYR A 190 -12.31 22.29 -5.05
C TYR A 190 -13.59 21.60 -5.53
N ALA A 191 -14.29 22.20 -6.49
CA ALA A 191 -15.52 21.66 -7.07
C ALA A 191 -15.49 21.69 -8.60
N THR A 192 -16.26 20.82 -9.24
CA THR A 192 -16.39 20.74 -10.70
C THR A 192 -17.23 21.90 -11.22
N PHE A 193 -16.77 22.55 -12.30
CA PHE A 193 -17.51 23.62 -12.94
C PHE A 193 -18.71 23.05 -13.73
N SER A 194 -19.91 23.05 -13.14
CA SER A 194 -21.15 22.87 -13.91
C SER A 194 -21.56 24.23 -14.48
N SER A 195 -21.37 24.41 -15.78
CA SER A 195 -22.08 25.46 -16.51
C SER A 195 -23.57 25.14 -16.42
N LEU A 196 -24.31 25.98 -15.69
CA LEU A 196 -25.76 26.10 -15.85
C LEU A 196 -26.04 26.39 -17.33
N MET A 197 -26.66 25.44 -18.02
CA MET A 197 -27.59 25.68 -19.13
C MET A 197 -28.97 25.26 -18.66
#